data_AF-A0A972UFN4-F1
#
_entry.id   AF-A0A972UFN4-F1
#
_cell.length_a   1.000
_cell.length_b   1.000
_cell.length_c   1.000
_cell.angle_alpha   90.00
_cell.angle_beta   90.00
_cell.angle_gamma   90.00
#
_symmetry.space_group_name_H-M   'P 1'
#
loop_
_entity.id
_entity.type
_entity.pdbx_description
1 polymer ?
#
loop_
_entity_poly.entity_id
_entity_poly.type
_entity_poly.pdbx_seq_one_letter_code
_entity_poly.pdbx_strand_id
1 'polypeptide(L)'
;MNGDLAYAHKVESGLWLVQRISAFVLAVAVCVHLTTIIFAVQGGLSAAEIVSRAGGSLGWAAFYGVFVIAAALHAPIGLRAILREMTPLSPGAANGIMVAFGMVIFGFGFRVVFAFYGMGG
;
A
#
# COMPACT_ATOMS: atom_id res chain seq x y z
N MET A 1 0.86 27.73 -21.79
CA MET A 1 0.67 28.37 -20.47
C MET A 1 -0.69 28.06 -19.84
N ASN A 2 -1.85 28.41 -20.41
CA ASN A 2 -3.16 28.09 -19.78
C ASN A 2 -3.48 26.58 -19.74
N GLY A 3 -3.04 25.82 -20.75
CA GLY A 3 -3.25 24.36 -20.81
C GLY A 3 -2.43 23.58 -19.77
N ASP A 4 -1.18 24.01 -19.52
CA ASP A 4 -0.25 23.33 -18.61
C ASP A 4 -0.71 23.43 -17.15
N LEU A 5 -1.22 24.60 -16.76
CA LEU A 5 -1.81 24.82 -15.44
C LEU A 5 -3.08 23.97 -15.26
N ALA A 6 -3.98 23.99 -16.24
CA ALA A 6 -5.20 23.17 -16.20
C ALA A 6 -4.90 21.67 -16.11
N TYR A 7 -3.86 21.19 -16.81
CA TYR A 7 -3.41 19.81 -16.72
C TYR A 7 -2.85 19.47 -15.33
N ALA A 8 -1.98 20.32 -14.79
CA ALA A 8 -1.41 20.12 -13.45
C ALA A 8 -2.50 20.07 -12.36
N HIS A 9 -3.51 20.94 -12.43
CA HIS A 9 -4.65 20.92 -11.51
C HIS A 9 -5.46 19.62 -11.58
N LYS A 10 -5.67 19.07 -12.77
CA LYS A 10 -6.36 17.77 -12.94
C LYS A 10 -5.58 16.62 -12.33
N VAL A 11 -4.26 16.59 -12.54
CA VAL A 11 -3.37 15.56 -11.96
C VAL A 11 -3.41 15.61 -10.44
N GLU A 12 -3.25 16.79 -9.84
CA GLU A 12 -3.30 16.95 -8.39
C GLU A 12 -4.67 16.57 -7.80
N SER A 13 -5.75 16.93 -8.49
CA SER A 13 -7.12 16.51 -8.09
C SER A 13 -7.29 14.98 -8.15
N GLY A 14 -6.70 14.33 -9.16
CA GLY A 14 -6.68 12.87 -9.28
C GLY A 14 -5.91 12.20 -8.14
N LEU A 15 -4.70 12.67 -7.85
CA LEU A 15 -3.87 12.13 -6.76
C LEU A 15 -4.57 12.27 -5.40
N TRP A 16 -5.22 13.40 -5.15
CA TRP A 16 -6.00 13.64 -3.95
C TRP A 16 -7.17 12.65 -3.82
N LEU A 17 -7.86 12.35 -4.91
CA LEU A 17 -8.98 11.40 -4.90
C LEU A 17 -8.49 9.98 -4.63
N VAL A 18 -7.41 9.58 -5.31
CA VAL A 18 -6.74 8.29 -5.10
C VAL A 18 -6.32 8.14 -3.64
N GLN A 19 -5.71 9.16 -3.04
CA GLN A 19 -5.27 9.13 -1.65
C GLN A 19 -6.42 8.91 -0.67
N ARG A 20 -7.61 9.49 -0.93
CA ARG A 20 -8.79 9.35 -0.06
C ARG A 20 -9.46 8.01 -0.19
N ILE A 21 -9.68 7.55 -1.43
CA ILE A 21 -10.28 6.23 -1.66
C ILE A 21 -9.38 5.14 -1.07
N SER A 22 -8.07 5.20 -1.33
CA SER A 22 -7.11 4.26 -0.74
C SER A 22 -7.06 4.35 0.79
N ALA A 23 -7.22 5.54 1.38
CA ALA A 23 -7.31 5.69 2.84
C ALA A 23 -8.54 4.98 3.43
N PHE A 24 -9.72 5.10 2.80
CA PHE A 24 -10.92 4.39 3.27
C PHE A 24 -10.76 2.88 3.18
N VAL A 25 -10.19 2.38 2.08
CA VAL A 25 -9.89 0.95 1.92
C VAL A 25 -8.90 0.49 2.99
N LEU A 26 -7.81 1.23 3.21
CA LEU A 26 -6.82 0.91 4.24
C LEU A 26 -7.38 0.97 5.64
N ALA A 27 -8.27 1.91 5.96
CA ALA A 27 -8.87 1.99 7.30
C ALA A 27 -9.56 0.67 7.65
N VAL A 28 -10.38 0.13 6.74
CA VAL A 28 -11.06 -1.16 6.93
C VAL A 28 -10.04 -2.31 6.93
N ALA A 29 -9.13 -2.34 5.95
CA ALA A 29 -8.17 -3.42 5.79
C ALA A 29 -7.21 -3.52 6.99
N VAL A 30 -6.74 -2.39 7.53
CA VAL A 30 -5.90 -2.33 8.73
C VAL A 30 -6.66 -2.84 9.95
N CYS A 31 -7.92 -2.47 10.13
CA CYS A 31 -8.73 -3.04 11.22
C CYS A 31 -8.79 -4.57 11.12
N VAL A 32 -9.15 -5.13 9.97
CA VAL A 32 -9.21 -6.59 9.75
C VAL A 32 -7.85 -7.24 10.00
N HIS A 33 -6.79 -6.66 9.45
CA HIS A 33 -5.42 -7.16 9.56
C HIS A 33 -4.95 -7.19 11.03
N LEU A 34 -5.09 -6.09 11.75
CA LEU A 34 -4.67 -5.98 13.15
C LEU A 34 -5.51 -6.91 14.04
N THR A 35 -6.82 -6.97 13.86
CA THR A 35 -7.69 -7.90 14.59
C THR A 35 -7.24 -9.34 14.38
N THR A 36 -6.92 -9.72 13.14
CA THR A 36 -6.45 -11.06 12.82
C THR A 36 -5.10 -11.36 13.48
N ILE A 37 -4.14 -10.42 13.44
CA ILE A 37 -2.86 -10.58 14.13
C ILE A 37 -3.09 -10.78 15.62
N ILE A 38 -3.86 -9.90 16.28
CA ILE A 38 -4.10 -9.94 17.73
C ILE A 38 -4.68 -11.29 18.18
N PHE A 39 -5.59 -11.88 17.39
CA PHE A 39 -6.12 -13.21 17.70
C PHE A 39 -5.16 -14.34 17.34
N ALA A 40 -4.46 -14.25 16.21
CA ALA A 40 -3.58 -15.32 15.74
C ALA A 40 -2.32 -15.48 16.59
N VAL A 41 -1.76 -14.40 17.14
CA VAL A 41 -0.50 -14.45 17.91
C VAL A 41 -0.64 -15.15 19.27
N GLN A 42 -1.86 -15.37 19.76
CA GLN A 42 -2.10 -16.01 21.06
C GLN A 42 -1.63 -17.47 21.10
N GLY A 43 -1.53 -18.14 19.94
CA GLY A 43 -1.11 -19.54 19.83
C GLY A 43 0.37 -19.75 19.53
N GLY A 44 1.15 -18.70 19.23
CA GLY A 44 2.51 -18.79 18.69
C GLY A 44 2.70 -18.01 17.38
N LEU A 45 3.96 -17.68 17.06
CA LEU A 45 4.37 -16.81 15.95
C LEU A 45 5.42 -17.43 15.04
N SER A 46 5.55 -18.76 15.02
CA SER A 46 6.51 -19.41 14.13
C SER A 46 6.09 -19.27 12.66
N ALA A 47 7.07 -19.28 11.75
CA ALA A 47 6.79 -19.21 10.31
C ALA A 47 5.84 -20.34 9.85
N ALA A 48 6.00 -21.55 10.41
CA ALA A 48 5.13 -22.68 10.11
C ALA A 48 3.68 -22.43 10.54
N GLU A 49 3.45 -21.81 11.69
CA GLU A 49 2.10 -21.46 12.16
C GLU A 49 1.46 -20.33 11.34
N ILE A 50 2.25 -19.38 10.86
CA ILE A 50 1.73 -18.33 9.98
C ILE A 50 1.32 -18.96 8.64
N VAL A 51 2.17 -19.80 8.06
CA VAL A 51 1.89 -20.48 6.78
C VAL A 51 0.70 -21.43 6.92
N SER A 52 0.56 -22.17 8.02
CA SER A 52 -0.60 -23.07 8.19
C SER A 52 -1.95 -22.35 8.27
N ARG A 53 -1.96 -21.07 8.71
CA ARG A 53 -3.18 -20.25 8.83
C ARG A 53 -3.47 -19.41 7.60
N ALA A 54 -2.45 -18.98 6.87
CA ALA A 54 -2.57 -18.00 5.79
C ALA A 54 -2.14 -18.51 4.41
N GLY A 55 -1.24 -19.50 4.36
CA GLY A 55 -0.73 -20.06 3.11
C GLY A 55 -1.80 -20.80 2.32
N GLY A 56 -1.70 -20.80 0.98
CA GLY A 56 -2.63 -21.52 0.09
C GLY A 56 -4.05 -20.93 0.02
N SER A 57 -4.40 -19.99 0.89
CA SER A 57 -5.73 -19.40 0.93
C SER A 57 -5.90 -18.29 -0.12
N LEU A 58 -6.77 -18.52 -1.09
CA LEU A 58 -7.14 -17.51 -2.09
C LEU A 58 -7.80 -16.29 -1.43
N GLY A 59 -8.58 -16.50 -0.37
CA GLY A 59 -9.23 -15.42 0.39
C GLY A 59 -8.20 -14.47 1.02
N TRP A 60 -7.17 -15.02 1.68
CA TRP A 60 -6.09 -14.21 2.24
C TRP A 60 -5.24 -13.56 1.17
N ALA A 61 -4.93 -14.27 0.07
CA ALA A 61 -4.19 -13.71 -1.05
C ALA A 61 -4.92 -12.52 -1.69
N ALA A 62 -6.24 -12.63 -1.92
CA ALA A 62 -7.06 -11.55 -2.45
C ALA A 62 -7.12 -10.35 -1.49
N PHE A 63 -7.35 -10.59 -0.19
CA PHE A 63 -7.36 -9.56 0.84
C PHE A 63 -6.04 -8.78 0.86
N TYR A 64 -4.90 -9.47 0.94
CA TYR A 64 -3.60 -8.82 0.96
C TYR A 64 -3.22 -8.20 -0.38
N GLY A 65 -3.71 -8.71 -1.51
CA GLY A 65 -3.57 -8.05 -2.81
C GLY A 65 -4.24 -6.67 -2.84
N VAL A 66 -5.48 -6.57 -2.34
CA VAL A 66 -6.17 -5.29 -2.19
C VAL A 66 -5.42 -4.38 -1.21
N PHE A 67 -4.97 -4.93 -0.07
CA PHE A 67 -4.19 -4.19 0.91
C PHE A 67 -2.92 -3.58 0.28
N VAL A 68 -2.14 -4.37 -0.45
CA VAL A 68 -0.90 -3.93 -1.11
C VAL A 68 -1.18 -2.83 -2.12
N ILE A 69 -2.21 -2.96 -2.95
CA ILE A 69 -2.59 -1.91 -3.93
C ILE A 69 -2.94 -0.62 -3.18
N ALA A 70 -3.78 -0.70 -2.16
CA ALA A 70 -4.19 0.48 -1.40
C ALA A 70 -3.01 1.14 -0.68
N ALA A 71 -2.10 0.36 -0.08
CA ALA A 71 -0.89 0.85 0.57
C ALA A 71 0.09 1.49 -0.44
N ALA A 72 0.30 0.85 -1.59
CA ALA A 72 1.17 1.34 -2.67
C ALA A 72 0.65 2.62 -3.35
N LEU A 73 -0.62 2.96 -3.17
CA LEU A 73 -1.19 4.23 -3.63
C LEU A 73 -1.18 5.27 -2.50
N HIS A 74 -1.66 4.92 -1.31
CA HIS A 74 -1.82 5.86 -0.21
C HIS A 74 -0.49 6.40 0.31
N ALA A 75 0.45 5.51 0.64
CA ALA A 75 1.69 5.86 1.31
C ALA A 75 2.60 6.78 0.47
N PRO A 76 2.89 6.50 -0.83
CA PRO A 76 3.76 7.39 -1.59
C PRO A 76 3.13 8.75 -1.89
N ILE A 77 1.81 8.84 -2.12
CA ILE A 77 1.15 10.13 -2.37
C ILE A 77 1.21 10.99 -1.10
N GLY A 78 0.95 10.40 0.07
CA GLY A 78 1.10 11.08 1.36
C GLY A 78 2.54 11.50 1.64
N LEU A 79 3.51 10.60 1.38
CA LEU A 79 4.94 10.91 1.50
C LEU A 79 5.34 12.09 0.62
N ARG A 80 4.83 12.17 -0.62
CA ARG A 80 5.09 13.30 -1.51
C ARG A 80 4.61 14.61 -0.91
N ALA A 81 3.42 14.64 -0.30
CA ALA A 81 2.89 15.84 0.35
C ALA A 81 3.81 16.29 1.50
N ILE A 82 4.18 15.35 2.38
CA ILE A 82 5.11 15.60 3.49
C ILE A 82 6.45 16.15 2.98
N LEU A 83 7.04 15.53 1.96
CA LEU A 83 8.33 15.98 1.40
C LEU A 83 8.25 17.40 0.83
N ARG A 84 7.14 17.75 0.15
CA ARG A 84 6.94 19.09 -0.39
C ARG A 84 6.74 20.15 0.69
N GLU A 85 6.23 19.77 1.85
CA GLU A 85 5.96 20.68 2.97
C GLU A 85 7.13 20.82 3.94
N MET A 86 7.87 19.74 4.18
CA MET A 86 8.86 19.64 5.26
C MET A 86 10.31 19.69 4.78
N THR A 87 10.57 19.74 3.47
CA THR A 87 11.94 19.69 2.91
C THR A 87 12.13 20.68 1.76
N PRO A 88 13.37 21.08 1.42
CA PRO A 88 13.66 21.93 0.28
C PRO A 88 13.73 21.17 -1.06
N LEU A 89 13.22 19.94 -1.13
CA LEU A 89 13.28 19.12 -2.35
C LEU A 89 12.51 19.76 -3.51
N SER A 90 13.06 19.63 -4.72
CA SER A 90 12.37 20.08 -5.92
C SER A 90 11.10 19.25 -6.17
N PRO A 91 10.07 19.81 -6.85
CA PRO A 91 8.86 19.05 -7.18
C PRO A 91 9.15 17.77 -7.97
N GLY A 92 10.15 17.79 -8.85
CA GLY A 92 10.61 16.63 -9.60
C GLY A 92 11.20 15.54 -8.69
N ALA A 93 12.05 15.91 -7.73
CA ALA A 93 12.62 14.95 -6.77
C ALA A 93 11.55 14.32 -5.89
N ALA A 94 10.59 15.10 -5.37
CA ALA A 94 9.48 14.59 -4.58
C ALA A 94 8.59 13.63 -5.39
N ASN A 95 8.30 13.93 -6.66
CA ASN A 95 7.59 13.02 -7.56
C ASN A 95 8.39 11.74 -7.85
N GLY A 96 9.71 11.84 -8.02
CA GLY A 96 10.59 10.69 -8.22
C GLY A 96 10.58 9.76 -7.00
N ILE A 97 10.68 10.31 -5.79
CA ILE A 97 10.60 9.54 -4.54
C ILE A 97 9.22 8.88 -4.39
N MET A 98 8.13 9.61 -4.68
CA MET A 98 6.77 9.05 -4.68
C MET A 98 6.69 7.79 -5.55
N VAL A 99 7.13 7.87 -6.81
CA VAL A 99 7.06 6.75 -7.75
C VAL A 99 7.95 5.60 -7.30
N ALA A 100 9.20 5.87 -6.91
CA ALA A 100 10.14 4.84 -6.46
C ALA A 100 9.61 4.10 -5.22
N PHE A 101 9.09 4.84 -4.24
CA PHE A 101 8.53 4.28 -3.01
C PHE A 101 7.28 3.43 -3.28
N GLY A 102 6.38 3.90 -4.16
CA GLY A 102 5.23 3.12 -4.60
C GLY A 102 5.60 1.82 -5.31
N MET A 103 6.60 1.86 -6.20
CA MET A 103 7.10 0.67 -6.90
C MET A 103 7.72 -0.35 -5.94
N VAL A 104 8.46 0.11 -4.93
CA VAL A 104 9.02 -0.76 -3.89
C VAL A 104 7.89 -1.46 -3.11
N ILE A 105 6.91 -0.70 -2.61
CA ILE A 105 5.78 -1.29 -1.85
C ILE A 105 5.01 -2.29 -2.73
N PHE A 106 4.70 -1.92 -3.97
CA PHE A 106 3.94 -2.77 -4.88
C PHE A 106 4.71 -4.07 -5.20
N GLY A 107 5.98 -3.96 -5.60
CA GLY A 107 6.79 -5.10 -6.01
C GLY A 107 7.06 -6.08 -4.86
N PHE A 108 7.53 -5.58 -3.71
CA PHE A 108 7.78 -6.45 -2.56
C PHE A 108 6.48 -6.97 -1.94
N GLY A 109 5.43 -6.15 -1.89
CA GLY A 109 4.12 -6.56 -1.38
C GLY A 109 3.53 -7.73 -2.15
N PHE A 110 3.43 -7.63 -3.48
CA PHE A 110 2.91 -8.73 -4.30
C PHE A 110 3.83 -9.94 -4.31
N ARG A 111 5.15 -9.76 -4.24
CA ARG A 111 6.09 -10.87 -4.07
C ARG A 111 5.75 -11.70 -2.83
N VAL A 112 5.44 -11.05 -1.70
CA VAL A 112 5.05 -11.74 -0.46
C VAL A 112 3.69 -12.42 -0.61
N VAL A 113 2.70 -11.76 -1.20
CA VAL A 113 1.36 -12.34 -1.44
C VAL A 113 1.46 -13.65 -2.22
N PHE A 114 2.20 -13.66 -3.33
CA PHE A 114 2.36 -14.85 -4.16
C PHE A 114 3.20 -15.93 -3.48
N ALA A 115 4.26 -15.55 -2.74
CA ALA A 115 5.06 -16.50 -1.99
C ALA A 115 4.22 -17.23 -0.93
N PHE A 116 3.43 -16.50 -0.12
CA PHE A 116 2.58 -17.09 0.90
C PHE A 116 1.46 -17.96 0.30
N TYR A 117 0.84 -17.49 -0.77
CA TYR A 117 -0.15 -18.30 -1.49
C TYR A 117 0.46 -19.63 -1.96
N GLY A 118 1.67 -19.61 -2.53
CA GLY A 118 2.36 -20.81 -2.99
C GLY A 118 2.88 -21.75 -1.89
N MET A 119 3.09 -21.26 -0.65
CA MET A 119 3.61 -22.06 0.46
C MET A 119 2.56 -22.95 1.15
N GLY A 120 1.26 -22.77 0.88
CA GLY A 120 0.20 -23.61 1.46
C GLY A 120 -0.34 -24.68 0.52
N GLY A 121 0.41 -25.02 -0.54
CA GLY A 121 0.17 -26.17 -1.41
C GLY A 121 0.98 -27.39 -0.98
#